data_AF-A0AAD9MC60-F1
#
_entry.id   AF-A0AAD9MC60-F1
#
_cell.length_a   1.000
_cell.length_b   1.000
_cell.length_c   1.000
_cell.angle_alpha   90.00
_cell.angle_beta   90.00
_cell.angle_gamma   90.00
#
_symmetry.space_group_name_H-M   'P 1'
#
loop_
_entity.id
_entity.type
_entity.pdbx_description
1 polymer ?
#
loop_
_entity_poly.entity_id
_entity_poly.type
_entity_poly.pdbx_seq_one_letter_code
_entity_poly.pdbx_strand_id
1 'polypeptide(L)'
;MSPLQQLKLMVLAAFVGNAVGRFFSQKPLAHTDDDTPLPLVIWHGLGDNYAAEGLREVGSLAEAVHPGTYVYFVRMADDASQDRSATFLGNVTEQIAKVCDDLASDPILSTAPAIDALGFSQGGQFLRGYVERCNDPPVRSLVTFGSQHNGIVAFRDCEDNDWLCKGAMALLRLNAWSGFVQGRLVPAQYYRNPAEYDQYLEHSNFLADINNERALKNAGYKKRLATLENLVLYMFADDTRVIPKETALFEDVNGTEATPLRARKMYSEDWIGLRQLDRKGGLKLRTTPGDHMQLSEETLTSTFKEFFGPLKSLSQQPKSGGELTGILSSSPPRATGPRPALQRNQSAASERAPLSAVPSVDLNENGDTLLMGRSSSSSQYQLSANRLISRVHVKARYIAAPQSVEPNKVEVVCNGWNGLRLHCQGQTWELSKGDTFTSETEGAEIMIDVQDARFAAGQPQAQTATIANHMINQLAFSRLSSTPLSAIMNNLPAGEKRDLTVDTLRQIIEATACIGVITRQGKDAAGKPLESEYYYVSEQDADEQRRLAVTDGLRKPSLRNCRKQHKQYYWKRPKTP
;
A
#
# COMPACT_ATOMS: atom_id res chain seq x y z
N MET A 1 31.05 67.49 11.13
CA MET A 1 29.78 66.86 10.70
C MET A 1 29.45 65.78 11.71
N SER A 2 28.24 65.60 12.23
CA SER A 2 27.16 66.49 12.67
C SER A 2 26.42 65.65 13.74
N PRO A 3 25.76 66.29 14.71
CA PRO A 3 25.07 65.61 15.81
C PRO A 3 23.69 65.16 15.32
N LEU A 4 23.50 63.87 14.99
CA LEU A 4 22.16 63.37 14.63
C LEU A 4 21.97 61.84 14.75
N GLN A 5 22.66 61.18 15.68
CA GLN A 5 22.37 59.76 16.00
C GLN A 5 22.33 59.42 17.50
N GLN A 6 22.24 60.42 18.38
CA GLN A 6 22.02 60.21 19.83
C GLN A 6 20.90 61.11 20.38
N LEU A 7 19.67 60.99 19.86
CA LEU A 7 18.46 61.29 20.64
C LEU A 7 17.20 60.84 19.88
N LYS A 8 16.74 59.62 20.15
CA LYS A 8 15.32 59.22 20.23
C LYS A 8 15.24 57.75 20.62
N LEU A 9 15.68 57.50 21.86
CA LEU A 9 15.01 56.54 22.72
C LEU A 9 13.64 57.13 23.09
N MET A 10 12.66 56.27 23.33
CA MET A 10 11.29 56.57 23.81
C MET A 10 10.26 56.95 22.74
N VAL A 11 9.57 55.93 22.23
CA VAL A 11 8.09 55.76 22.24
C VAL A 11 7.76 54.67 21.21
N LEU A 12 7.74 53.40 21.66
CA LEU A 12 6.69 52.40 21.37
C LEU A 12 7.10 51.07 22.05
N ALA A 13 7.08 51.10 23.38
CA ALA A 13 6.86 49.88 24.15
C ALA A 13 5.35 49.63 24.14
N ALA A 14 4.86 48.78 23.23
CA ALA A 14 3.59 48.05 23.37
C ALA A 14 3.51 46.99 22.26
N PHE A 15 3.27 45.74 22.67
CA PHE A 15 3.02 44.54 21.84
C PHE A 15 4.22 43.81 21.21
N VAL A 16 5.05 43.20 22.07
CA VAL A 16 5.56 41.84 21.81
C VAL A 16 5.49 41.06 23.12
N GLY A 17 4.38 40.34 23.31
CA GLY A 17 4.23 39.37 24.38
C GLY A 17 4.72 38.00 23.93
N ASN A 18 5.60 37.41 24.75
CA ASN A 18 5.87 35.99 24.93
C ASN A 18 6.47 35.17 23.78
N ALA A 19 7.78 34.99 23.83
CA ALA A 19 8.42 33.71 23.54
C ALA A 19 9.75 33.59 24.31
N VAL A 20 9.66 33.49 25.65
CA VAL A 20 10.78 33.00 26.47
C VAL A 20 10.78 31.48 26.37
N GLY A 21 11.97 30.93 26.07
CA GLY A 21 12.19 29.53 25.76
C GLY A 21 11.60 28.54 26.76
N ARG A 22 11.02 27.47 26.24
CA ARG A 22 10.87 26.23 26.98
C ARG A 22 12.04 25.33 26.62
N PHE A 23 12.97 25.27 27.56
CA PHE A 23 13.80 24.08 27.77
C PHE A 23 12.90 22.85 27.65
N PHE A 24 13.29 21.89 26.81
CA PHE A 24 12.74 20.55 26.87
C PHE A 24 13.12 19.97 28.22
N SER A 25 12.25 20.16 29.21
CA SER A 25 12.22 19.36 30.41
C SER A 25 11.95 17.93 29.95
N GLN A 26 12.96 17.06 30.03
CA GLN A 26 12.70 15.63 30.10
C GLN A 26 11.78 15.45 31.31
N LYS A 27 10.48 15.30 31.03
CA LYS A 27 9.52 14.91 32.04
C LYS A 27 10.03 13.57 32.59
N PRO A 28 10.28 13.45 33.90
CA PRO A 28 10.41 12.13 34.51
C PRO A 28 9.14 11.35 34.13
N LEU A 29 9.26 10.07 33.76
CA LEU A 29 8.09 9.21 33.63
C LEU A 29 7.32 9.32 34.96
N ALA A 30 6.21 10.05 34.92
CA ALA A 30 5.26 10.04 36.00
C ALA A 30 4.69 8.62 36.03
N HIS A 31 4.88 7.93 37.15
CA HIS A 31 4.14 6.72 37.45
C HIS A 31 2.65 7.07 37.49
N THR A 32 1.95 6.80 36.39
CA THR A 32 0.51 6.59 36.40
C THR A 32 0.34 5.09 36.16
N ASP A 33 -0.16 4.39 37.18
CA ASP A 33 -0.80 3.09 36.99
C ASP A 33 -2.04 3.40 36.15
N ASP A 34 -1.85 3.54 34.84
CA ASP A 34 -2.94 3.75 33.89
C ASP A 34 -3.46 2.37 33.54
N ASP A 35 -4.51 1.97 34.25
CA ASP A 35 -5.24 0.72 34.02
C ASP A 35 -5.98 0.72 32.66
N THR A 36 -5.84 1.78 31.85
CA THR A 36 -6.36 1.81 30.49
C THR A 36 -5.61 0.80 29.60
N PRO A 37 -6.31 -0.16 28.97
CA PRO A 37 -5.68 -1.11 28.06
C PRO A 37 -5.08 -0.41 26.84
N LEU A 38 -3.96 -0.93 26.35
CA LEU A 38 -3.38 -0.42 25.11
C LEU A 38 -4.34 -0.64 23.93
N PRO A 39 -4.35 0.27 22.94
CA PRO A 39 -5.07 0.03 21.69
C PRO A 39 -4.59 -1.24 20.98
N LEU A 40 -5.52 -1.92 20.31
CA LEU A 40 -5.26 -3.13 19.55
C LEU A 40 -5.45 -2.87 18.05
N VAL A 41 -4.41 -3.14 17.26
CA VAL A 41 -4.46 -3.10 15.79
C VAL A 41 -4.63 -4.52 15.26
N ILE A 42 -5.67 -4.75 14.44
CA ILE A 42 -5.95 -6.05 13.83
C ILE A 42 -5.78 -5.97 12.31
N TRP A 43 -5.00 -6.88 11.73
CA TRP A 43 -4.87 -7.03 10.28
C TRP A 43 -5.34 -8.42 9.82
N HIS A 44 -6.39 -8.44 9.02
CA HIS A 44 -7.00 -9.65 8.47
C HIS A 44 -6.15 -10.35 7.39
N GLY A 45 -6.58 -11.56 7.03
CA GLY A 45 -5.93 -12.42 6.06
C GLY A 45 -6.43 -12.24 4.62
N LEU A 46 -5.90 -13.11 3.74
CA LEU A 46 -6.27 -13.21 2.33
C LEU A 46 -7.76 -13.54 2.17
N GLY A 47 -8.46 -12.78 1.32
CA GLY A 47 -9.88 -13.02 1.01
C GLY A 47 -10.88 -12.57 2.08
N ASP A 48 -10.41 -11.99 3.17
CA ASP A 48 -11.22 -11.35 4.21
C ASP A 48 -11.24 -9.82 4.05
N ASN A 49 -11.91 -9.09 4.93
CA ASN A 49 -11.96 -7.62 4.95
C ASN A 49 -12.17 -7.06 6.35
N TYR A 50 -11.84 -5.78 6.54
CA TYR A 50 -11.93 -5.07 7.83
C TYR A 50 -13.34 -5.04 8.45
N ALA A 51 -14.39 -5.24 7.67
CA ALA A 51 -15.78 -5.16 8.10
C ALA A 51 -16.45 -6.53 8.32
N ALA A 52 -15.73 -7.64 8.09
CA ALA A 52 -16.28 -8.99 8.23
C ALA A 52 -16.73 -9.30 9.67
N GLU A 53 -17.88 -9.96 9.79
CA GLU A 53 -18.50 -10.29 11.08
C GLU A 53 -17.54 -11.02 12.03
N GLY A 54 -16.90 -12.10 11.57
CA GLY A 54 -15.95 -12.85 12.39
C GLY A 54 -14.76 -12.01 12.86
N LEU A 55 -14.24 -11.09 12.04
CA LEU A 55 -13.17 -10.19 12.45
C LEU A 55 -13.65 -9.18 13.51
N ARG A 56 -14.88 -8.67 13.35
CA ARG A 56 -15.50 -7.78 14.35
C ARG A 56 -15.73 -8.49 15.67
N GLU A 57 -16.17 -9.74 15.65
CA GLU A 57 -16.35 -10.58 16.84
C GLU A 57 -15.02 -10.74 17.61
N VAL A 58 -13.89 -10.93 16.92
CA VAL A 58 -12.56 -10.94 17.56
C VAL A 58 -12.29 -9.62 18.29
N GLY A 59 -12.59 -8.47 17.68
CA GLY A 59 -12.42 -7.17 18.33
C GLY A 59 -13.33 -6.99 19.54
N SER A 60 -14.60 -7.40 19.43
CA SER A 60 -15.55 -7.38 20.54
C SER A 60 -15.11 -8.29 21.69
N LEU A 61 -14.51 -9.45 21.38
CA LEU A 61 -13.93 -10.33 22.39
C LEU A 61 -12.72 -9.69 23.09
N ALA A 62 -11.86 -8.98 22.35
CA ALA A 62 -10.73 -8.26 22.94
C ALA A 62 -11.21 -7.17 23.91
N GLU A 63 -12.23 -6.40 23.52
CA GLU A 63 -12.87 -5.40 24.38
C GLU A 63 -13.58 -6.03 25.59
N ALA A 64 -14.20 -7.20 25.43
CA ALA A 64 -14.83 -7.92 26.54
C ALA A 64 -13.80 -8.45 27.56
N VAL A 65 -12.63 -8.89 27.09
CA VAL A 65 -11.53 -9.35 27.96
C VAL A 65 -10.87 -8.17 28.68
N HIS A 66 -10.66 -7.06 27.98
CA HIS A 66 -10.06 -5.82 28.52
C HIS A 66 -10.96 -4.62 28.19
N PRO A 67 -11.93 -4.29 29.07
CA PRO A 67 -12.88 -3.21 28.83
C PRO A 67 -12.20 -1.86 28.55
N GLY A 68 -12.65 -1.18 27.49
CA GLY A 68 -12.08 0.09 27.04
C GLY A 68 -10.95 -0.02 26.02
N THR A 69 -10.61 -1.23 25.55
CA THR A 69 -9.64 -1.42 24.47
C THR A 69 -10.15 -0.76 23.18
N TYR A 70 -9.42 0.22 22.67
CA TYR A 70 -9.68 0.76 21.33
C TYR A 70 -9.17 -0.21 20.28
N VAL A 71 -10.06 -0.76 19.45
CA VAL A 71 -9.72 -1.71 18.38
C VAL A 71 -9.73 -1.02 17.03
N TYR A 72 -8.58 -1.01 16.36
CA TYR A 72 -8.41 -0.51 15.01
C TYR A 72 -8.28 -1.69 14.03
N PHE A 73 -9.13 -1.71 13.01
CA PHE A 73 -9.09 -2.70 11.94
C PHE A 73 -8.39 -2.10 10.72
N VAL A 74 -7.24 -2.66 10.37
CA VAL A 74 -6.49 -2.25 9.17
C VAL A 74 -7.36 -2.48 7.94
N ARG A 75 -7.41 -1.46 7.07
CA ARG A 75 -8.11 -1.50 5.78
C ARG A 75 -7.32 -0.78 4.70
N MET A 76 -7.30 -1.34 3.50
CA MET A 76 -6.67 -0.74 2.32
C MET A 76 -7.62 0.22 1.58
N ALA A 77 -8.94 0.04 1.77
CA ALA A 77 -9.98 0.90 1.22
C ALA A 77 -11.14 1.03 2.20
N ASP A 78 -11.92 2.11 2.09
CA ASP A 78 -13.12 2.30 2.92
C ASP A 78 -14.26 1.34 2.53
N ASP A 79 -14.26 0.84 1.29
CA ASP A 79 -15.19 -0.18 0.85
C ASP A 79 -14.66 -1.59 1.14
N ALA A 80 -15.46 -2.41 1.82
CA ALA A 80 -15.09 -3.76 2.25
C ALA A 80 -14.76 -4.71 1.08
N SER A 81 -15.42 -4.55 -0.07
CA SER A 81 -15.15 -5.38 -1.26
C SER A 81 -13.82 -5.00 -1.91
N GLN A 82 -13.50 -3.70 -1.96
CA GLN A 82 -12.20 -3.22 -2.42
C GLN A 82 -11.07 -3.62 -1.47
N ASP A 83 -11.29 -3.52 -0.17
CA ASP A 83 -10.35 -4.00 0.85
C ASP A 83 -10.05 -5.50 0.71
N ARG A 84 -11.11 -6.31 0.54
CA ARG A 84 -10.96 -7.74 0.21
C ARG A 84 -10.15 -7.97 -1.06
N SER A 85 -10.43 -7.19 -2.11
CA SER A 85 -9.71 -7.30 -3.39
C SER A 85 -8.22 -6.95 -3.24
N ALA A 86 -7.91 -5.95 -2.40
CA ALA A 86 -6.54 -5.52 -2.11
C ALA A 86 -5.71 -6.62 -1.42
N THR A 87 -6.34 -7.60 -0.77
CA THR A 87 -5.62 -8.75 -0.20
C THR A 87 -5.01 -9.66 -1.27
N PHE A 88 -5.55 -9.64 -2.50
CA PHE A 88 -5.02 -10.36 -3.65
C PHE A 88 -4.21 -9.45 -4.56
N LEU A 89 -4.73 -8.26 -4.87
CA LEU A 89 -4.16 -7.36 -5.87
C LEU A 89 -3.57 -6.12 -5.20
N GLY A 90 -2.27 -5.91 -5.35
CA GLY A 90 -1.57 -4.74 -4.83
C GLY A 90 -0.08 -4.98 -4.59
N ASN A 91 0.57 -3.95 -4.08
CA ASN A 91 1.97 -3.95 -3.66
C ASN A 91 2.03 -3.93 -2.12
N VAL A 92 2.55 -4.99 -1.50
CA VAL A 92 2.59 -5.11 -0.03
C VAL A 92 3.45 -4.00 0.58
N THR A 93 4.46 -3.51 -0.14
CA THR A 93 5.27 -2.38 0.32
C THR A 93 4.49 -1.09 0.42
N GLU A 94 3.62 -0.82 -0.54
CA GLU A 94 2.73 0.35 -0.52
C GLU A 94 1.62 0.17 0.52
N GLN A 95 1.09 -1.05 0.69
CA GLN A 95 0.10 -1.35 1.73
C GLN A 95 0.65 -1.07 3.13
N ILE A 96 1.88 -1.53 3.43
CA ILE A 96 2.51 -1.25 4.72
C ILE A 96 2.80 0.25 4.87
N ALA A 97 3.24 0.94 3.82
CA ALA A 97 3.45 2.39 3.88
C ALA A 97 2.15 3.13 4.23
N LYS A 98 1.04 2.76 3.58
CA LYS A 98 -0.29 3.29 3.91
C LYS A 98 -0.65 3.03 5.38
N VAL A 99 -0.41 1.83 5.88
CA VAL A 99 -0.68 1.50 7.29
C VAL A 99 0.21 2.31 8.23
N CYS A 100 1.48 2.56 7.88
CA CYS A 100 2.32 3.47 8.65
C CYS A 100 1.67 4.86 8.76
N ASP A 101 1.21 5.42 7.64
CA ASP A 101 0.58 6.75 7.61
C ASP A 101 -0.77 6.78 8.35
N ASP A 102 -1.60 5.75 8.17
CA ASP A 102 -2.91 5.63 8.82
C ASP A 102 -2.77 5.57 10.34
N LEU A 103 -1.88 4.71 10.86
CA LEU A 103 -1.70 4.53 12.31
C LEU A 103 -1.03 5.76 12.95
N ALA A 104 -0.12 6.43 12.24
CA ALA A 104 0.50 7.67 12.70
C ALA A 104 -0.45 8.88 12.68
N SER A 105 -1.50 8.84 11.85
CA SER A 105 -2.51 9.90 11.74
C SER A 105 -3.74 9.68 12.62
N ASP A 106 -3.94 8.45 13.12
CA ASP A 106 -5.07 8.15 14.00
C ASP A 106 -4.91 8.87 15.36
N PRO A 107 -5.92 9.63 15.82
CA PRO A 107 -5.80 10.47 17.00
C PRO A 107 -5.61 9.70 18.31
N ILE A 108 -6.06 8.44 18.37
CA ILE A 108 -5.92 7.59 19.55
C ILE A 108 -4.61 6.82 19.48
N LEU A 109 -4.32 6.19 18.35
CA LEU A 109 -3.12 5.36 18.20
C LEU A 109 -1.83 6.18 18.25
N SER A 110 -1.79 7.34 17.57
CA SER A 110 -0.61 8.21 17.51
C SER A 110 -0.22 8.84 18.86
N THR A 111 -1.15 8.90 19.80
CA THR A 111 -0.92 9.46 21.14
C THR A 111 -0.72 8.39 22.20
N ALA A 112 -0.97 7.12 21.88
CA ALA A 112 -0.77 6.00 22.78
C ALA A 112 0.74 5.77 23.03
N PRO A 113 1.13 5.38 24.27
CA PRO A 113 2.53 5.10 24.57
C PRO A 113 3.07 3.87 23.82
N ALA A 114 2.17 2.96 23.45
CA ALA A 114 2.39 1.81 22.59
C ALA A 114 1.04 1.25 22.09
N ILE A 115 1.09 0.35 21.12
CA ILE A 115 -0.07 -0.42 20.64
C ILE A 115 0.22 -1.92 20.75
N ASP A 116 -0.81 -2.75 20.85
CA ASP A 116 -0.72 -4.18 20.57
C ASP A 116 -1.18 -4.48 19.15
N ALA A 117 -0.70 -5.57 18.58
CA ALA A 117 -0.97 -5.94 17.20
C ALA A 117 -1.35 -7.43 17.09
N LEU A 118 -2.39 -7.72 16.32
CA LEU A 118 -2.90 -9.06 16.05
C LEU A 118 -3.07 -9.28 14.55
N GLY A 119 -2.33 -10.25 14.01
CA GLY A 119 -2.38 -10.57 12.59
C GLY A 119 -2.90 -11.97 12.29
N PHE A 120 -3.78 -12.06 11.30
CA PHE A 120 -4.34 -13.32 10.83
C PHE A 120 -3.82 -13.69 9.45
N SER A 121 -3.34 -14.93 9.29
CA SER A 121 -2.78 -15.41 8.03
C SER A 121 -1.77 -14.39 7.46
N GLN A 122 -1.94 -13.90 6.23
CA GLN A 122 -0.98 -12.94 5.66
C GLN A 122 -0.82 -11.62 6.45
N GLY A 123 -1.85 -11.19 7.18
CA GLY A 123 -1.84 -9.96 7.97
C GLY A 123 -0.78 -9.96 9.08
N GLY A 124 -0.37 -11.14 9.59
CA GLY A 124 0.66 -11.21 10.61
C GLY A 124 2.07 -10.91 10.10
N GLN A 125 2.46 -11.40 8.92
CA GLN A 125 3.73 -10.96 8.34
C GLN A 125 3.67 -9.51 7.84
N PHE A 126 2.50 -8.97 7.53
CA PHE A 126 2.34 -7.55 7.17
C PHE A 126 2.52 -6.63 8.39
N LEU A 127 1.92 -6.98 9.53
CA LEU A 127 2.16 -6.29 10.80
C LEU A 127 3.62 -6.42 11.27
N ARG A 128 4.26 -7.56 11.03
CA ARG A 128 5.71 -7.68 11.23
C ARG A 128 6.48 -6.70 10.33
N GLY A 129 6.11 -6.60 9.06
CA GLY A 129 6.67 -5.64 8.13
C GLY A 129 6.47 -4.18 8.58
N TYR A 130 5.32 -3.85 9.18
CA TYR A 130 5.07 -2.55 9.83
C TYR A 130 6.06 -2.29 10.98
N VAL A 131 6.25 -3.27 11.88
CA VAL A 131 7.22 -3.18 12.99
C VAL A 131 8.64 -3.00 12.47
N GLU A 132 9.02 -3.70 11.41
CA GLU A 132 10.37 -3.60 10.87
C GLU A 132 10.59 -2.29 10.11
N ARG A 133 9.60 -1.77 9.37
CA ARG A 133 9.76 -0.62 8.47
C ARG A 133 9.54 0.73 9.13
N CYS A 134 8.52 0.88 9.98
CA CYS A 134 8.18 2.16 10.63
C CYS A 134 8.09 2.06 12.16
N ASN A 135 7.21 1.21 12.71
CA ASN A 135 6.97 1.03 14.16
C ASN A 135 6.68 2.35 14.90
N ASP A 136 5.82 3.18 14.31
CA ASP A 136 5.35 4.43 14.86
C ASP A 136 3.83 4.53 14.61
N PRO A 137 2.97 4.44 15.64
CA PRO A 137 3.30 4.23 17.06
C PRO A 137 3.99 2.87 17.34
N PRO A 138 4.75 2.76 18.46
CA PRO A 138 5.52 1.56 18.74
C PRO A 138 4.63 0.38 19.16
N VAL A 139 4.87 -0.80 18.57
CA VAL A 139 4.20 -2.04 18.99
C VAL A 139 4.85 -2.61 20.26
N ARG A 140 4.03 -2.99 21.24
CA ARG A 140 4.44 -3.76 22.43
C ARG A 140 4.44 -5.26 22.15
N SER A 141 3.25 -5.83 21.92
CA SER A 141 3.08 -7.25 21.63
C SER A 141 2.54 -7.44 20.22
N LEU A 142 3.22 -8.27 19.41
CA LEU A 142 2.71 -8.75 18.12
C LEU A 142 2.35 -10.23 18.24
N VAL A 143 1.08 -10.56 18.05
CA VAL A 143 0.58 -11.94 17.99
C VAL A 143 0.16 -12.26 16.56
N THR A 144 0.58 -13.42 16.04
CA THR A 144 0.22 -13.87 14.70
C THR A 144 -0.35 -15.28 14.71
N PHE A 145 -1.41 -15.49 13.93
CA PHE A 145 -2.05 -16.81 13.76
C PHE A 145 -1.87 -17.29 12.32
N GLY A 146 -1.15 -18.41 12.15
CA GLY A 146 -0.97 -19.07 10.85
C GLY A 146 -0.24 -18.23 9.80
N SER A 147 0.54 -17.25 10.22
CA SER A 147 1.17 -16.25 9.32
C SER A 147 2.43 -16.77 8.65
N GLN A 148 2.66 -16.43 7.39
CA GLN A 148 3.70 -17.06 6.57
C GLN A 148 5.04 -16.34 6.68
N HIS A 149 5.65 -16.41 7.86
CA HIS A 149 6.86 -15.66 8.20
C HIS A 149 8.11 -16.07 7.39
N ASN A 150 8.18 -17.32 6.95
CA ASN A 150 9.20 -17.81 6.01
C ASN A 150 8.64 -17.99 4.58
N GLY A 151 7.48 -17.40 4.27
CA GLY A 151 6.82 -17.51 2.98
C GLY A 151 6.16 -18.86 2.73
N ILE A 152 5.69 -19.03 1.50
CA ILE A 152 5.04 -20.25 1.00
C ILE A 152 5.73 -20.76 -0.25
N VAL A 153 5.75 -22.08 -0.41
CA VAL A 153 6.35 -22.76 -1.58
C VAL A 153 5.30 -23.14 -2.62
N ALA A 154 4.04 -23.21 -2.18
CA ALA A 154 2.89 -23.52 -3.00
C ALA A 154 1.67 -22.82 -2.41
N PHE A 155 0.71 -22.59 -3.28
CA PHE A 155 -0.64 -22.25 -2.86
C PHE A 155 -1.47 -23.51 -2.98
N ARG A 156 -2.25 -23.82 -1.96
CA ARG A 156 -3.31 -24.80 -2.16
C ARG A 156 -4.40 -24.19 -3.03
N ASP A 157 -4.92 -24.98 -3.96
CA ASP A 157 -5.87 -24.50 -4.96
C ASP A 157 -7.07 -23.80 -4.29
N CYS A 158 -7.40 -22.65 -4.86
CA CYS A 158 -8.57 -21.86 -4.48
C CYS A 158 -9.84 -22.70 -4.57
N GLU A 159 -10.83 -22.38 -3.73
CA GLU A 159 -12.15 -23.01 -3.82
C GLU A 159 -12.69 -22.96 -5.25
N ASP A 160 -13.53 -23.94 -5.61
CA ASP A 160 -13.91 -24.12 -7.01
C ASP A 160 -14.60 -22.90 -7.64
N ASN A 161 -15.19 -22.05 -6.79
CA ASN A 161 -15.92 -20.84 -7.14
C ASN A 161 -15.13 -19.53 -6.97
N ASP A 162 -13.85 -19.56 -6.61
CA ASP A 162 -13.01 -18.35 -6.45
C ASP A 162 -12.13 -18.09 -7.68
N TRP A 163 -12.71 -17.39 -8.66
CA TRP A 163 -12.08 -17.14 -9.96
C TRP A 163 -11.02 -16.04 -9.92
N LEU A 164 -11.12 -15.12 -8.96
CA LEU A 164 -10.08 -14.11 -8.71
C LEU A 164 -8.82 -14.80 -8.20
N CYS A 165 -8.98 -15.70 -7.22
CA CYS A 165 -7.90 -16.51 -6.71
C CYS A 165 -7.34 -17.44 -7.80
N LYS A 166 -8.17 -18.14 -8.58
CA LYS A 166 -7.69 -19.00 -9.70
C LYS A 166 -6.92 -18.23 -10.78
N GLY A 167 -7.33 -17.00 -11.10
CA GLY A 167 -6.64 -16.12 -12.05
C GLY A 167 -5.32 -15.59 -11.53
N ALA A 168 -5.29 -15.11 -10.29
CA ALA A 168 -4.07 -14.74 -9.57
C ALA A 168 -3.06 -15.90 -9.51
N MET A 169 -3.55 -17.09 -9.23
CA MET A 169 -2.77 -18.33 -9.20
C MET A 169 -2.21 -18.76 -10.56
N ALA A 170 -2.90 -18.45 -11.66
CA ALA A 170 -2.39 -18.69 -13.00
C ALA A 170 -1.22 -17.76 -13.36
N LEU A 171 -1.29 -16.48 -12.95
CA LEU A 171 -0.20 -15.51 -13.15
C LEU A 171 1.09 -15.91 -12.42
N LEU A 172 0.96 -16.48 -11.21
CA LEU A 172 2.09 -17.01 -10.43
C LEU A 172 2.81 -18.16 -11.13
N ARG A 173 2.07 -19.08 -11.75
CA ARG A 173 2.63 -20.28 -12.41
C ARG A 173 3.40 -19.97 -13.70
N LEU A 174 3.26 -18.78 -14.28
CA LEU A 174 3.89 -18.39 -15.54
C LEU A 174 5.21 -17.64 -15.33
N ASN A 175 5.23 -16.61 -14.47
CA ASN A 175 6.46 -15.90 -14.08
C ASN A 175 6.25 -15.08 -12.79
N ALA A 176 6.33 -15.76 -11.64
CA ALA A 176 6.18 -15.16 -10.31
C ALA A 176 7.16 -14.01 -10.03
N TRP A 177 8.30 -13.98 -10.73
CA TRP A 177 9.41 -13.07 -10.45
C TRP A 177 9.45 -11.83 -11.36
N SER A 178 8.52 -11.72 -12.30
CA SER A 178 8.37 -10.49 -13.08
C SER A 178 8.00 -9.30 -12.20
N GLY A 179 8.53 -8.11 -12.50
CA GLY A 179 8.20 -6.88 -11.76
C GLY A 179 6.71 -6.54 -11.79
N PHE A 180 5.99 -6.95 -12.83
CA PHE A 180 4.53 -6.83 -12.89
C PHE A 180 3.85 -7.65 -11.80
N VAL A 181 4.19 -8.94 -11.67
CA VAL A 181 3.58 -9.84 -10.69
C VAL A 181 4.01 -9.46 -9.27
N GLN A 182 5.30 -9.22 -9.04
CA GLN A 182 5.82 -8.78 -7.74
C GLN A 182 5.30 -7.40 -7.29
N GLY A 183 4.84 -6.56 -8.22
CA GLY A 183 4.25 -5.26 -7.90
C GLY A 183 2.72 -5.25 -7.78
N ARG A 184 2.02 -6.33 -8.17
CA ARG A 184 0.55 -6.31 -8.29
C ARG A 184 -0.15 -7.51 -7.68
N LEU A 185 0.56 -8.58 -7.38
CA LEU A 185 -0.03 -9.78 -6.81
C LEU A 185 0.53 -9.98 -5.40
N VAL A 186 -0.30 -9.74 -4.41
CA VAL A 186 0.09 -9.79 -2.99
C VAL A 186 0.69 -11.14 -2.61
N PRO A 187 0.08 -12.28 -2.97
CA PRO A 187 0.64 -13.55 -2.57
C PRO A 187 1.97 -13.91 -3.24
N ALA A 188 2.26 -13.36 -4.42
CA ALA A 188 3.57 -13.53 -5.07
C ALA A 188 4.72 -12.92 -4.24
N GLN A 189 4.43 -11.89 -3.46
CA GLN A 189 5.44 -11.11 -2.75
C GLN A 189 5.98 -11.83 -1.50
N TYR A 190 5.26 -12.86 -1.04
CA TYR A 190 5.72 -13.80 -0.01
C TYR A 190 5.82 -15.25 -0.50
N TYR A 191 5.86 -15.44 -1.81
CA TYR A 191 6.27 -16.70 -2.42
C TYR A 191 7.77 -16.90 -2.21
N ARG A 192 8.18 -18.11 -1.82
CA ARG A 192 9.58 -18.47 -1.56
C ARG A 192 9.81 -19.91 -2.01
N ASN A 193 10.25 -20.09 -3.25
CA ASN A 193 10.55 -21.40 -3.81
C ASN A 193 12.04 -21.75 -3.62
N PRO A 194 12.39 -22.81 -2.88
CA PRO A 194 13.78 -23.24 -2.73
C PRO A 194 14.47 -23.59 -4.06
N ALA A 195 13.73 -24.05 -5.07
CA ALA A 195 14.28 -24.38 -6.38
C ALA A 195 14.64 -23.14 -7.22
N GLU A 196 14.08 -21.97 -6.86
CA GLU A 196 14.27 -20.69 -7.56
C GLU A 196 14.83 -19.63 -6.59
N TYR A 197 15.64 -20.06 -5.63
CA TYR A 197 16.04 -19.22 -4.50
C TYR A 197 16.79 -17.95 -4.91
N ASP A 198 17.62 -18.01 -5.95
CA ASP A 198 18.32 -16.82 -6.47
C ASP A 198 17.34 -15.80 -7.06
N GLN A 199 16.33 -16.25 -7.81
CA GLN A 199 15.28 -15.37 -8.34
C GLN A 199 14.44 -14.77 -7.21
N TYR A 200 14.15 -15.55 -6.17
CA TYR A 200 13.50 -15.07 -4.96
C TYR A 200 14.30 -13.93 -4.29
N LEU A 201 15.60 -14.13 -4.08
CA LEU A 201 16.46 -13.11 -3.48
C LEU A 201 16.56 -11.85 -4.34
N GLU A 202 16.61 -12.00 -5.66
CA GLU A 202 16.71 -10.86 -6.58
C GLU A 202 15.39 -10.09 -6.68
N HIS A 203 14.26 -10.77 -6.86
CA HIS A 203 13.01 -10.14 -7.29
C HIS A 203 11.93 -10.02 -6.21
N SER A 204 12.02 -10.72 -5.08
CA SER A 204 10.99 -10.63 -4.03
C SER A 204 10.85 -9.20 -3.49
N ASN A 205 9.71 -8.58 -3.73
CA ASN A 205 9.46 -7.18 -3.35
C ASN A 205 9.22 -7.00 -1.82
N PHE A 206 8.90 -8.09 -1.13
CA PHE A 206 8.47 -8.03 0.27
C PHE A 206 9.23 -9.01 1.16
N LEU A 207 9.04 -10.31 0.98
CA LEU A 207 9.51 -11.28 1.97
C LEU A 207 11.04 -11.33 2.10
N ALA A 208 11.78 -11.31 0.99
CA ALA A 208 13.25 -11.32 1.04
C ALA A 208 13.82 -10.04 1.68
N ASP A 209 13.08 -8.92 1.57
CA ASP A 209 13.42 -7.65 2.21
C ASP A 209 13.19 -7.73 3.72
N ILE A 210 11.97 -8.04 4.16
CA ILE A 210 11.61 -8.05 5.58
C ILE A 210 12.25 -9.21 6.35
N ASN A 211 12.68 -10.29 5.70
CA ASN A 211 13.50 -11.33 6.34
C ASN A 211 14.98 -10.97 6.40
N ASN A 212 15.39 -9.82 5.85
CA ASN A 212 16.79 -9.46 5.68
C ASN A 212 17.56 -10.62 5.05
N GLU A 213 17.03 -11.28 3.99
CA GLU A 213 17.66 -12.49 3.42
C GLU A 213 18.82 -12.12 2.47
N ARG A 214 18.76 -10.95 1.82
CA ARG A 214 19.79 -10.42 0.92
C ARG A 214 21.13 -10.16 1.63
N ALA A 215 22.20 -10.01 0.85
CA ALA A 215 23.55 -9.77 1.37
C ALA A 215 23.65 -8.52 2.25
N LEU A 216 23.02 -7.42 1.83
CA LEU A 216 22.92 -6.18 2.61
C LEU A 216 21.73 -6.28 3.57
N LYS A 217 22.02 -6.24 4.87
CA LYS A 217 21.01 -6.33 5.93
C LYS A 217 20.59 -4.93 6.39
N ASN A 218 19.29 -4.71 6.57
CA ASN A 218 18.77 -3.49 7.17
C ASN A 218 18.84 -3.58 8.70
N ALA A 219 19.79 -2.86 9.31
CA ALA A 219 19.96 -2.82 10.76
C ALA A 219 18.77 -2.18 11.51
N GLY A 220 17.98 -1.34 10.83
CA GLY A 220 16.76 -0.74 11.38
C GLY A 220 15.69 -1.79 11.67
N TYR A 221 15.53 -2.79 10.80
CA TYR A 221 14.53 -3.86 10.96
C TYR A 221 14.82 -4.66 12.24
N LYS A 222 16.09 -5.06 12.39
CA LYS A 222 16.59 -5.70 13.61
C LYS A 222 16.33 -4.88 14.86
N LYS A 223 16.68 -3.59 14.83
CA LYS A 223 16.56 -2.71 15.99
C LYS A 223 15.10 -2.61 16.45
N ARG A 224 14.15 -2.46 15.52
CA ARG A 224 12.72 -2.31 15.84
C ARG A 224 12.07 -3.62 16.25
N LEU A 225 12.28 -4.73 15.54
CA LEU A 225 11.67 -6.00 15.93
C LEU A 225 12.16 -6.46 17.32
N ALA A 226 13.42 -6.19 17.66
CA ALA A 226 13.95 -6.48 18.99
C ALA A 226 13.37 -5.59 20.12
N THR A 227 12.63 -4.52 19.82
CA THR A 227 11.97 -3.70 20.87
C THR A 227 10.69 -4.33 21.39
N LEU A 228 10.03 -5.20 20.62
CA LEU A 228 8.81 -5.90 21.03
C LEU A 228 8.98 -6.53 22.41
N GLU A 229 7.98 -6.42 23.27
CA GLU A 229 7.92 -7.19 24.51
C GLU A 229 7.65 -8.66 24.18
N ASN A 230 6.65 -8.90 23.32
CA ASN A 230 6.30 -10.24 22.87
C ASN A 230 6.15 -10.29 21.35
N LEU A 231 6.76 -11.30 20.72
CA LEU A 231 6.40 -11.81 19.41
C LEU A 231 5.89 -13.23 19.60
N VAL A 232 4.58 -13.41 19.43
CA VAL A 232 3.90 -14.68 19.66
C VAL A 232 3.43 -15.25 18.34
N LEU A 233 3.96 -16.42 17.99
CA LEU A 233 3.72 -17.08 16.71
C LEU A 233 2.88 -18.33 16.96
N TYR A 234 1.65 -18.36 16.43
CA TYR A 234 0.79 -19.54 16.47
C TYR A 234 0.79 -20.25 15.13
N MET A 235 1.10 -21.55 15.17
CA MET A 235 0.88 -22.48 14.06
C MET A 235 -0.40 -23.28 14.30
N PHE A 236 -1.17 -23.54 13.25
CA PHE A 236 -2.28 -24.49 13.28
C PHE A 236 -1.74 -25.91 13.07
N ALA A 237 -2.07 -26.83 13.98
CA ALA A 237 -1.55 -28.19 13.96
C ALA A 237 -1.94 -28.94 12.67
N ASP A 238 -3.15 -28.68 12.17
CA ASP A 238 -3.73 -29.35 11.02
C ASP A 238 -3.85 -28.39 9.82
N ASP A 239 -3.01 -27.35 9.75
CA ASP A 239 -3.07 -26.37 8.66
C ASP A 239 -2.85 -27.06 7.32
N THR A 240 -3.85 -26.93 6.46
CA THR A 240 -3.80 -27.45 5.11
C THR A 240 -3.79 -26.35 4.05
N ARG A 241 -3.83 -25.07 4.41
CA ARG A 241 -3.82 -23.96 3.44
C ARG A 241 -2.43 -23.35 3.28
N VAL A 242 -1.68 -23.24 4.36
CA VAL A 242 -0.32 -22.69 4.36
C VAL A 242 0.68 -23.81 4.12
N ILE A 243 1.45 -23.72 3.03
CA ILE A 243 2.39 -24.75 2.63
C ILE A 243 3.79 -24.14 2.48
N PRO A 244 4.78 -24.54 3.31
CA PRO A 244 4.66 -25.42 4.49
C PRO A 244 4.00 -24.70 5.68
N LYS A 245 3.29 -25.40 6.57
CA LYS A 245 2.63 -24.77 7.74
C LYS A 245 3.62 -24.26 8.79
N GLU A 246 4.78 -24.91 8.87
CA GLU A 246 5.87 -24.61 9.81
C GLU A 246 6.48 -23.21 9.57
N THR A 247 6.20 -22.60 8.41
CA THR A 247 6.48 -21.18 8.13
C THR A 247 5.89 -20.24 9.20
N ALA A 248 4.79 -20.65 9.86
CA ALA A 248 4.19 -19.94 10.99
C ALA A 248 5.16 -19.70 12.14
N LEU A 249 6.12 -20.61 12.32
CA LEU A 249 7.15 -20.53 13.37
C LEU A 249 8.52 -20.14 12.81
N PHE A 250 8.56 -19.51 11.62
CA PHE A 250 9.79 -19.20 10.87
C PHE A 250 10.64 -20.43 10.48
N GLU A 251 10.08 -21.64 10.49
CA GLU A 251 10.87 -22.81 10.11
C GLU A 251 11.12 -22.86 8.61
N ASP A 252 12.25 -23.46 8.23
CA ASP A 252 12.55 -23.77 6.83
C ASP A 252 12.16 -25.21 6.55
N VAL A 253 11.47 -25.47 5.44
CA VAL A 253 11.12 -26.85 5.06
C VAL A 253 11.74 -27.16 3.70
N ASN A 254 12.54 -28.22 3.68
CA ASN A 254 13.14 -28.75 2.46
C ASN A 254 12.67 -30.19 2.26
N GLY A 255 11.70 -30.37 1.35
CA GLY A 255 11.04 -31.65 1.15
C GLY A 255 10.28 -32.10 2.41
N THR A 256 10.82 -33.10 3.12
CA THR A 256 10.23 -33.63 4.36
C THR A 256 10.96 -33.18 5.63
N GLU A 257 12.08 -32.48 5.47
CA GLU A 257 12.90 -32.03 6.59
C GLU A 257 12.52 -30.60 6.96
N ALA A 258 12.11 -30.40 8.22
CA ALA A 258 11.87 -29.09 8.80
C ALA A 258 13.07 -28.67 9.67
N THR A 259 13.64 -27.52 9.37
CA THR A 259 14.70 -26.87 10.15
C THR A 259 14.07 -25.84 11.08
N PRO A 260 14.07 -26.07 12.41
CA PRO A 260 13.49 -25.14 13.37
C PRO A 260 14.18 -23.78 13.35
N LEU A 261 13.46 -22.70 13.65
CA LEU A 261 13.99 -21.33 13.66
C LEU A 261 15.36 -21.22 14.36
N ARG A 262 15.52 -21.82 15.55
CA ARG A 262 16.75 -21.72 16.34
C ARG A 262 17.99 -22.37 15.69
N ALA A 263 17.78 -23.28 14.74
CA ALA A 263 18.85 -23.91 13.96
C ALA A 263 19.18 -23.13 12.68
N ARG A 264 18.37 -22.13 12.29
CA ARG A 264 18.55 -21.38 11.05
C ARG A 264 19.66 -20.32 11.16
N LYS A 265 20.31 -20.05 10.02
CA LYS A 265 21.32 -19.00 9.90
C LYS A 265 20.79 -17.63 10.33
N MET A 266 19.56 -17.28 9.93
CA MET A 266 18.92 -16.00 10.29
C MET A 266 18.82 -15.76 11.80
N TYR A 267 18.68 -16.83 12.58
CA TYR A 267 18.62 -16.76 14.04
C TYR A 267 20.03 -16.70 14.65
N SER A 268 20.94 -17.57 14.18
CA SER A 268 22.33 -17.62 14.66
C SER A 268 23.14 -16.36 14.31
N GLU A 269 22.80 -15.65 13.24
CA GLU A 269 23.39 -14.35 12.87
C GLU A 269 22.49 -13.17 13.26
N ASP A 270 21.28 -13.47 13.73
CA ASP A 270 20.33 -12.51 14.30
C ASP A 270 20.00 -11.37 13.31
N TRP A 271 19.61 -11.75 12.08
CA TRP A 271 19.39 -10.84 10.95
C TRP A 271 18.31 -9.79 11.20
N ILE A 272 17.25 -10.19 11.89
CA ILE A 272 16.10 -9.32 12.21
C ILE A 272 15.87 -9.19 13.72
N GLY A 273 16.78 -9.66 14.58
CA GLY A 273 16.66 -9.47 16.03
C GLY A 273 15.90 -10.56 16.80
N LEU A 274 15.50 -11.65 16.13
CA LEU A 274 14.77 -12.77 16.76
C LEU A 274 15.55 -13.42 17.92
N ARG A 275 16.88 -13.57 17.80
CA ARG A 275 17.67 -14.16 18.89
C ARG A 275 17.78 -13.22 20.06
N GLN A 276 17.90 -11.92 19.81
CA GLN A 276 17.88 -10.92 20.87
C GLN A 276 16.53 -10.93 21.61
N LEU A 277 15.43 -11.02 20.87
CA LEU A 277 14.08 -11.11 21.42
C LEU A 277 13.84 -12.41 22.21
N ASP A 278 14.29 -13.56 21.69
CA ASP A 278 14.20 -14.87 22.36
C ASP A 278 14.99 -14.88 23.67
N ARG A 279 16.20 -14.32 23.70
CA ARG A 279 17.04 -14.24 24.91
C ARG A 279 16.42 -13.45 26.05
N LYS A 280 15.61 -12.43 25.76
CA LYS A 280 14.85 -11.69 26.77
C LYS A 280 13.48 -12.31 27.08
N GLY A 281 13.19 -13.49 26.52
CA GLY A 281 11.95 -14.24 26.75
C GLY A 281 10.74 -13.75 25.94
N GLY A 282 10.93 -12.84 24.99
CA GLY A 282 9.84 -12.24 24.23
C GLY A 282 9.39 -13.04 23.01
N LEU A 283 10.17 -14.02 22.54
CA LEU A 283 9.74 -14.90 21.44
C LEU A 283 8.96 -16.09 21.98
N LYS A 284 7.70 -16.25 21.56
CA LYS A 284 6.84 -17.39 21.96
C LYS A 284 6.41 -18.15 20.71
N LEU A 285 6.74 -19.44 20.66
CA LEU A 285 6.31 -20.36 19.60
C LEU A 285 5.19 -21.24 20.16
N ARG A 286 4.01 -21.21 19.52
CA ARG A 286 2.81 -21.91 19.98
C ARG A 286 2.18 -22.72 18.85
N THR A 287 1.45 -23.76 19.22
CA THR A 287 0.65 -24.56 18.30
C THR A 287 -0.75 -24.68 18.85
N THR A 288 -1.76 -24.46 18.00
CA THR A 288 -3.18 -24.62 18.33
C THR A 288 -3.77 -25.73 17.46
N PRO A 289 -4.72 -26.54 17.97
CA PRO A 289 -5.44 -27.52 17.15
C PRO A 289 -6.29 -26.84 16.07
N GLY A 290 -6.65 -27.59 15.02
CA GLY A 290 -7.53 -27.12 13.95
C GLY A 290 -6.80 -26.80 12.65
N ASP A 291 -7.58 -26.63 11.58
CA ASP A 291 -7.11 -26.20 10.27
C ASP A 291 -6.96 -24.66 10.21
N HIS A 292 -6.50 -24.13 9.09
CA HIS A 292 -6.20 -22.71 8.91
C HIS A 292 -7.36 -21.79 9.30
N MET A 293 -7.09 -20.86 10.24
CA MET A 293 -8.05 -19.89 10.79
C MET A 293 -9.21 -20.52 11.59
N GLN A 294 -9.17 -21.82 11.90
CA GLN A 294 -10.11 -22.44 12.83
C GLN A 294 -9.64 -22.17 14.26
N LEU A 295 -10.04 -21.02 14.80
CA LEU A 295 -9.69 -20.57 16.14
C LEU A 295 -10.85 -20.78 17.10
N SER A 296 -10.53 -21.30 18.29
CA SER A 296 -11.49 -21.33 19.39
C SER A 296 -11.52 -19.99 20.12
N GLU A 297 -12.68 -19.63 20.66
CA GLU A 297 -12.81 -18.47 21.55
C GLU A 297 -11.89 -18.60 22.78
N GLU A 298 -11.64 -19.82 23.27
CA GLU A 298 -10.71 -20.08 24.37
C GLU A 298 -9.26 -19.68 24.01
N THR A 299 -8.81 -20.06 22.81
CA THR A 299 -7.48 -19.69 22.31
C THR A 299 -7.34 -18.17 22.20
N LEU A 300 -8.34 -17.47 21.64
CA LEU A 300 -8.32 -16.01 21.53
C LEU A 300 -8.38 -15.33 22.91
N THR A 301 -9.29 -15.77 23.78
CA THR A 301 -9.46 -15.24 25.14
C THR A 301 -8.18 -15.38 25.97
N SER A 302 -7.55 -16.56 25.93
CA SER A 302 -6.29 -16.79 26.65
C SER A 302 -5.16 -15.91 26.10
N THR A 303 -5.09 -15.76 24.77
CA THR A 303 -4.13 -14.87 24.11
C THR A 303 -4.30 -13.43 24.57
N PHE A 304 -5.53 -12.90 24.59
CA PHE A 304 -5.79 -11.53 25.03
C PHE A 304 -5.44 -11.32 26.50
N LYS A 305 -5.75 -12.30 27.36
CA LYS A 305 -5.40 -12.25 28.79
C LYS A 305 -3.88 -12.29 29.03
N GLU A 306 -3.14 -13.06 28.23
CA GLU A 306 -1.70 -13.26 28.42
C GLU A 306 -0.86 -12.10 27.86
N PHE A 307 -1.22 -11.59 26.68
CA PHE A 307 -0.32 -10.71 25.91
C PHE A 307 -0.80 -9.27 25.72
N PHE A 308 -2.09 -8.99 25.94
CA PHE A 308 -2.71 -7.68 25.74
C PHE A 308 -3.22 -7.08 27.06
N GLY A 309 -3.67 -5.84 27.00
CA GLY A 309 -4.21 -5.09 28.15
C GLY A 309 -3.30 -3.93 28.57
N PRO A 310 -3.42 -3.43 29.81
CA PRO A 310 -2.74 -2.21 30.25
C PRO A 310 -1.22 -2.31 30.20
N LEU A 311 -0.55 -1.16 30.04
CA LEU A 311 0.91 -1.10 30.08
C LEU A 311 1.39 -1.20 31.53
N LYS A 312 1.67 -2.42 31.99
CA LYS A 312 2.17 -2.63 33.35
C LYS A 312 3.58 -2.06 33.48
N SER A 313 3.78 -1.21 34.49
CA SER A 313 5.10 -0.80 34.94
C SER A 313 5.93 -2.05 35.33
N LEU A 314 7.20 -2.10 34.91
CA LEU A 314 8.18 -3.16 35.20
C LEU A 314 8.37 -3.51 36.70
N SER A 315 7.67 -2.82 37.61
CA SER A 315 7.69 -3.03 39.05
C SER A 315 6.68 -4.08 39.58
N GLN A 316 5.77 -4.61 38.77
CA GLN A 316 4.69 -5.52 39.23
C GLN A 316 4.67 -6.90 38.55
N GLN A 317 5.83 -7.54 38.34
CA GLN A 317 5.80 -9.00 38.14
C GLN A 317 5.64 -9.71 39.50
N PRO A 318 4.68 -10.64 39.66
CA PRO A 318 4.63 -11.50 40.83
C PRO A 318 5.89 -12.37 40.83
N LYS A 319 6.72 -12.22 41.86
CA LYS A 319 7.85 -13.11 42.12
C LYS A 319 7.28 -14.52 42.31
N SER A 320 7.44 -15.38 41.32
CA SER A 320 7.29 -16.82 41.53
C SER A 320 8.35 -17.24 42.55
N GLY A 321 7.87 -17.72 43.70
CA GLY A 321 8.69 -18.12 44.83
C GLY A 321 9.56 -19.32 44.47
N GLY A 322 10.87 -19.14 44.66
CA GLY A 322 11.86 -20.20 44.70
C GLY A 322 12.98 -19.76 45.63
N GLU A 323 12.93 -20.21 46.88
CA GLU A 323 14.07 -20.16 47.80
C GLU A 323 15.22 -21.01 47.22
N LEU A 324 16.42 -20.45 47.16
CA LEU A 324 17.58 -21.00 47.88
C LEU A 324 18.79 -20.03 47.86
N THR A 325 19.19 -19.63 49.06
CA THR A 325 20.55 -19.39 49.57
C THR A 325 21.57 -18.56 48.75
N GLY A 326 21.79 -17.33 49.22
CA GLY A 326 23.09 -16.83 49.68
C GLY A 326 24.24 -16.66 48.67
N ILE A 327 24.62 -15.41 48.40
CA ILE A 327 25.94 -14.81 48.72
C ILE A 327 25.88 -13.32 48.30
N LEU A 328 26.22 -12.45 49.25
CA LEU A 328 26.33 -11.00 49.10
C LEU A 328 27.60 -10.63 48.32
N SER A 329 27.52 -9.69 47.38
CA SER A 329 28.68 -8.93 46.92
C SER A 329 28.31 -7.48 46.62
N SER A 330 29.04 -6.60 47.29
CA SER A 330 28.90 -5.15 47.42
C SER A 330 29.26 -4.35 46.16
N SER A 331 28.48 -3.30 45.87
CA SER A 331 28.84 -2.21 44.95
C SER A 331 29.69 -1.13 45.63
N PRO A 332 30.69 -0.51 44.98
CA PRO A 332 31.33 0.73 45.45
C PRO A 332 30.69 2.00 44.85
N PRO A 333 30.92 3.19 45.47
CA PRO A 333 30.09 4.38 45.28
C PRO A 333 30.55 5.33 44.17
N ARG A 334 29.59 6.19 43.82
CA ARG A 334 29.56 7.30 42.87
C ARG A 334 30.59 8.39 43.23
N ALA A 335 31.39 8.84 42.25
CA ALA A 335 32.23 10.03 42.35
C ALA A 335 31.77 11.12 41.37
N THR A 336 31.67 12.33 41.90
CA THR A 336 31.22 13.59 41.28
C THR A 336 32.35 14.33 40.55
N GLY A 337 32.05 14.94 39.40
CA GLY A 337 32.90 15.99 38.79
C GLY A 337 32.57 16.26 37.31
N PRO A 338 32.29 17.52 36.90
CA PRO A 338 31.95 17.85 35.51
C PRO A 338 33.21 18.11 34.66
N ARG A 339 33.28 17.50 33.48
CA ARG A 339 34.28 17.84 32.44
C ARG A 339 33.64 18.69 31.32
N PRO A 340 34.38 19.65 30.71
CA PRO A 340 33.82 20.62 29.78
C PRO A 340 33.55 20.02 28.40
N ALA A 341 32.48 20.49 27.74
CA ALA A 341 32.11 20.13 26.38
C ALA A 341 32.99 20.83 25.34
N LEU A 342 33.48 20.08 24.36
CA LEU A 342 34.12 20.58 23.14
C LEU A 342 33.06 21.22 22.23
N GLN A 343 33.26 22.50 21.89
CA GLN A 343 32.50 23.23 20.87
C GLN A 343 32.78 22.63 19.48
N ARG A 344 31.72 22.24 18.77
CA ARG A 344 31.75 21.93 17.34
C ARG A 344 31.00 23.03 16.59
N ASN A 345 31.69 23.66 15.64
CA ASN A 345 31.18 24.74 14.81
C ASN A 345 29.94 24.30 14.01
N GLN A 346 28.89 25.10 14.07
CA GLN A 346 27.69 24.97 13.23
C GLN A 346 27.98 25.55 11.85
N SER A 347 27.99 24.70 10.82
CA SER A 347 27.86 25.13 9.43
C SER A 347 26.37 25.17 9.07
N ALA A 348 25.88 26.37 8.74
CA ALA A 348 24.54 26.60 8.24
C ALA A 348 24.33 25.90 6.89
N ALA A 349 23.58 24.78 6.91
CA ALA A 349 22.99 24.20 5.72
C ALA A 349 21.48 24.46 5.80
N SER A 350 20.95 25.09 4.75
CA SER A 350 19.53 25.40 4.60
C SER A 350 18.67 24.16 4.84
N GLU A 351 17.82 24.26 5.85
CA GLU A 351 16.84 23.26 6.27
C GLU A 351 15.84 23.03 5.11
N ARG A 352 15.84 21.82 4.53
CA ARG A 352 14.86 21.41 3.52
C ARG A 352 13.60 20.91 4.24
N ALA A 353 12.46 21.53 3.92
CA ALA A 353 11.13 21.07 4.33
C ALA A 353 10.77 19.71 3.67
N PRO A 354 9.94 18.88 4.32
CA PRO A 354 9.52 17.58 3.78
C PRO A 354 8.61 17.71 2.54
N LEU A 355 8.71 16.75 1.62
CA LEU A 355 8.03 16.70 0.31
C LEU A 355 6.50 16.62 0.47
N SER A 356 5.81 17.74 0.30
CA SER A 356 4.38 17.74 -0.08
C SER A 356 4.21 17.07 -1.44
N ALA A 357 3.17 16.25 -1.62
CA ALA A 357 2.80 15.71 -2.92
C ALA A 357 2.68 16.85 -3.94
N VAL A 358 3.49 16.79 -5.00
CA VAL A 358 3.49 17.83 -6.03
C VAL A 358 2.16 17.74 -6.79
N PRO A 359 1.39 18.83 -6.92
CA PRO A 359 0.15 18.85 -7.69
C PRO A 359 0.39 18.44 -9.15
N SER A 360 -0.41 17.53 -9.68
CA SER A 360 -0.44 17.18 -11.11
C SER A 360 -1.53 17.94 -11.84
N VAL A 361 -1.25 18.37 -13.05
CA VAL A 361 -2.16 19.09 -13.95
C VAL A 361 -2.22 18.34 -15.27
N ASP A 362 -3.40 17.81 -15.59
CA ASP A 362 -3.61 17.05 -16.83
C ASP A 362 -3.89 17.98 -18.02
N LEU A 363 -3.24 17.70 -19.15
CA LEU A 363 -3.43 18.46 -20.39
C LEU A 363 -4.57 17.88 -21.24
N ASN A 364 -5.31 18.75 -21.92
CA ASN A 364 -6.46 18.35 -22.74
C ASN A 364 -6.03 17.59 -24.02
N GLU A 365 -6.69 16.47 -24.33
CA GLU A 365 -6.45 15.68 -25.57
C GLU A 365 -6.75 16.46 -26.86
N ASN A 366 -7.66 17.43 -26.79
CA ASN A 366 -8.15 18.18 -27.95
C ASN A 366 -7.16 19.22 -28.51
N GLY A 367 -5.98 19.37 -27.89
CA GLY A 367 -4.98 20.36 -28.29
C GLY A 367 -5.17 21.76 -27.72
N ASP A 368 -6.17 21.94 -26.85
CA ASP A 368 -6.43 23.21 -26.18
C ASP A 368 -5.28 23.61 -25.27
N THR A 369 -4.97 24.90 -25.27
CA THR A 369 -3.90 25.45 -24.43
C THR A 369 -4.41 25.76 -23.03
N LEU A 370 -3.84 25.08 -22.04
CA LEU A 370 -4.09 25.36 -20.63
C LEU A 370 -3.24 26.55 -20.17
N LEU A 371 -3.87 27.58 -19.60
CA LEU A 371 -3.19 28.76 -19.06
C LEU A 371 -3.07 28.64 -17.54
N MET A 372 -1.84 28.81 -17.06
CA MET A 372 -1.48 28.70 -15.64
C MET A 372 -0.81 29.97 -15.15
N GLY A 373 -1.19 30.47 -13.98
CA GLY A 373 -0.66 31.73 -13.45
C GLY A 373 -1.30 32.17 -12.14
N ARG A 374 -0.92 33.34 -11.62
CA ARG A 374 -1.40 33.80 -10.30
C ARG A 374 -2.88 34.21 -10.26
N SER A 375 -3.50 34.44 -11.41
CA SER A 375 -4.80 35.08 -11.53
C SER A 375 -5.86 34.09 -12.00
N SER A 376 -6.84 33.82 -11.14
CA SER A 376 -7.98 32.94 -11.44
C SER A 376 -8.93 33.46 -12.52
N SER A 377 -8.85 34.75 -12.88
CA SER A 377 -9.67 35.34 -13.95
C SER A 377 -9.03 35.25 -15.34
N SER A 378 -7.73 34.94 -15.42
CA SER A 378 -6.99 34.88 -16.68
C SER A 378 -6.22 33.57 -16.88
N SER A 379 -6.18 32.70 -15.86
CA SER A 379 -5.63 31.36 -15.89
C SER A 379 -6.69 30.34 -15.50
N GLN A 380 -6.79 29.24 -16.23
CA GLN A 380 -7.68 28.12 -15.90
C GLN A 380 -7.16 27.32 -14.69
N TYR A 381 -5.85 27.30 -14.47
CA TYR A 381 -5.24 26.71 -13.28
C TYR A 381 -4.44 27.77 -12.51
N GLN A 382 -4.86 28.04 -11.27
CA GLN A 382 -4.25 29.07 -10.45
C GLN A 382 -3.02 28.51 -9.71
N LEU A 383 -1.86 29.11 -9.95
CA LEU A 383 -0.63 28.85 -9.19
C LEU A 383 -0.65 29.64 -7.86
N SER A 384 0.51 29.89 -7.26
CA SER A 384 0.61 30.78 -6.09
C SER A 384 0.16 32.22 -6.42
N ALA A 385 -0.40 32.90 -5.43
CA ALA A 385 -0.77 34.32 -5.50
C ALA A 385 0.45 35.27 -5.56
N ASN A 386 1.67 34.73 -5.57
CA ASN A 386 2.93 35.47 -5.63
C ASN A 386 2.98 36.47 -6.79
N ARG A 387 3.37 37.72 -6.49
CA ARG A 387 3.47 38.80 -7.49
C ARG A 387 4.63 38.64 -8.48
N LEU A 388 5.58 37.76 -8.20
CA LEU A 388 6.62 37.35 -9.15
C LEU A 388 6.08 36.35 -10.19
N ILE A 389 4.90 35.76 -9.96
CA ILE A 389 4.21 34.94 -10.95
C ILE A 389 3.33 35.84 -11.81
N SER A 390 3.45 35.77 -13.13
CA SER A 390 2.61 36.54 -14.05
C SER A 390 1.14 36.09 -14.01
N ARG A 391 0.21 36.96 -14.42
CA ARG A 391 -1.24 36.64 -14.43
C ARG A 391 -1.53 35.36 -15.23
N VAL A 392 -0.82 35.20 -16.35
CA VAL A 392 -0.59 33.95 -17.07
C VAL A 392 0.93 33.79 -17.15
N HIS A 393 1.48 32.76 -16.53
CA HIS A 393 2.91 32.50 -16.44
C HIS A 393 3.34 31.35 -17.36
N VAL A 394 2.54 30.29 -17.41
CA VAL A 394 2.83 29.10 -18.21
C VAL A 394 1.65 28.82 -19.13
N LYS A 395 1.95 28.45 -20.37
CA LYS A 395 0.99 27.85 -21.28
C LYS A 395 1.45 26.44 -21.59
N ALA A 396 0.58 25.45 -21.47
CA ALA A 396 0.90 24.09 -21.85
C ALA A 396 -0.20 23.51 -22.73
N ARG A 397 0.17 22.71 -23.71
CA ARG A 397 -0.77 21.95 -24.54
C ARG A 397 -0.20 20.60 -24.92
N TYR A 398 -1.11 19.66 -25.10
CA TYR A 398 -0.81 18.37 -25.69
C TYR A 398 -1.04 18.44 -27.21
N ILE A 399 -0.13 17.89 -28.00
CA ILE A 399 -0.22 17.83 -29.46
C ILE A 399 -0.27 16.36 -29.82
N ALA A 400 -1.46 15.87 -30.16
CA ALA A 400 -1.66 14.51 -30.62
C ALA A 400 -1.05 14.31 -32.02
N ALA A 401 -0.40 13.18 -32.24
CA ALA A 401 0.15 12.84 -33.54
C ALA A 401 -0.99 12.57 -34.57
N PRO A 402 -0.94 13.17 -35.77
CA PRO A 402 -1.96 12.96 -36.79
C PRO A 402 -1.89 11.57 -37.46
N GLN A 403 -0.76 10.87 -37.32
CA GLN A 403 -0.51 9.53 -37.89
C GLN A 403 0.33 8.69 -36.92
N SER A 404 0.16 7.37 -36.95
CA SER A 404 0.79 6.38 -36.04
C SER A 404 2.32 6.24 -36.13
N VAL A 405 3.00 7.13 -36.87
CA VAL A 405 4.45 7.14 -37.05
C VAL A 405 5.11 8.32 -36.31
N GLU A 406 4.36 9.37 -35.97
CA GLU A 406 4.89 10.52 -35.23
C GLU A 406 4.58 10.39 -33.73
N PRO A 407 5.50 10.80 -32.84
CA PRO A 407 5.24 10.76 -31.40
C PRO A 407 4.33 11.92 -30.96
N ASN A 408 3.48 11.66 -29.97
CA ASN A 408 2.72 12.70 -29.28
C ASN A 408 3.67 13.68 -28.58
N LYS A 409 3.32 14.96 -28.55
CA LYS A 409 4.22 16.01 -28.01
C LYS A 409 3.53 16.82 -26.94
N VAL A 410 4.26 17.17 -25.88
CA VAL A 410 3.84 18.17 -24.91
C VAL A 410 4.64 19.43 -25.15
N GLU A 411 3.94 20.54 -25.37
CA GLU A 411 4.55 21.86 -25.55
C GLU A 411 4.29 22.72 -24.31
N VAL A 412 5.36 23.29 -23.75
CA VAL A 412 5.33 24.21 -22.61
C VAL A 412 5.96 25.53 -23.02
N VAL A 413 5.22 26.62 -22.89
CA VAL A 413 5.66 27.98 -23.22
C VAL A 413 5.71 28.83 -21.96
N CYS A 414 6.85 29.51 -21.75
CA CYS A 414 7.01 30.46 -20.67
C CYS A 414 6.48 31.85 -21.08
N ASN A 415 5.38 32.28 -20.47
CA ASN A 415 4.78 33.60 -20.70
C ASN A 415 5.13 34.61 -19.60
N GLY A 416 5.72 34.16 -18.49
CA GLY A 416 6.04 35.00 -17.35
C GLY A 416 7.39 35.69 -17.45
N TRP A 417 7.45 36.93 -16.97
CA TRP A 417 8.66 37.78 -17.05
C TRP A 417 9.84 37.29 -16.21
N ASN A 418 9.60 36.43 -15.22
CA ASN A 418 10.64 35.93 -14.31
C ASN A 418 11.13 34.51 -14.66
N GLY A 419 10.73 34.00 -15.83
CA GLY A 419 11.10 32.67 -16.28
C GLY A 419 10.52 31.53 -15.44
N LEU A 420 10.79 30.30 -15.87
CA LEU A 420 10.47 29.08 -15.14
C LEU A 420 11.59 28.05 -15.28
N ARG A 421 11.63 27.09 -14.37
CA ARG A 421 12.53 25.94 -14.45
C ARG A 421 11.72 24.67 -14.73
N LEU A 422 12.12 23.91 -15.73
CA LEU A 422 11.46 22.68 -16.14
C LEU A 422 12.40 21.51 -15.92
N HIS A 423 11.91 20.42 -15.35
CA HIS A 423 12.64 19.17 -15.19
C HIS A 423 11.91 18.05 -15.95
N CYS A 424 12.65 17.30 -16.75
CA CYS A 424 12.15 16.19 -17.55
C CYS A 424 13.32 15.22 -17.78
N GLN A 425 13.11 13.92 -17.57
CA GLN A 425 14.12 12.86 -17.81
C GLN A 425 15.48 13.09 -17.11
N GLY A 426 15.45 13.64 -15.89
CA GLY A 426 16.67 13.94 -15.13
C GLY A 426 17.48 15.14 -15.64
N GLN A 427 17.01 15.83 -16.68
CA GLN A 427 17.56 17.10 -17.15
C GLN A 427 16.72 18.27 -16.67
N THR A 428 17.35 19.46 -16.63
CA THR A 428 16.73 20.69 -16.14
C THR A 428 16.96 21.82 -17.16
N TRP A 429 15.89 22.52 -17.53
CA TRP A 429 15.91 23.65 -18.46
C TRP A 429 15.42 24.90 -17.74
N GLU A 430 16.06 26.03 -17.98
CA GLU A 430 15.57 27.35 -17.55
C GLU A 430 15.00 28.08 -18.77
N LEU A 431 13.69 28.34 -18.76
CA LEU A 431 12.96 28.98 -19.86
C LEU A 431 12.70 30.44 -19.52
N SER A 432 13.21 31.34 -20.35
CA SER A 432 12.91 32.77 -20.31
C SER A 432 11.56 33.06 -20.97
N LYS A 433 11.05 34.28 -20.78
CA LYS A 433 9.78 34.69 -21.39
C LYS A 433 9.85 34.58 -22.92
N GLY A 434 8.96 33.79 -23.50
CA GLY A 434 8.87 33.53 -24.93
C GLY A 434 9.53 32.21 -25.34
N ASP A 435 10.26 31.56 -24.44
CA ASP A 435 10.89 30.26 -24.72
C ASP A 435 9.84 29.13 -24.67
N THR A 436 10.05 28.15 -25.55
CA THR A 436 9.20 26.97 -25.70
C THR A 436 10.04 25.71 -25.49
N PHE A 437 9.54 24.81 -24.65
CA PHE A 437 10.04 23.46 -24.50
C PHE A 437 9.06 22.47 -25.13
N THR A 438 9.58 21.42 -25.76
CA THR A 438 8.78 20.34 -26.33
C THR A 438 9.35 19.00 -25.90
N SER A 439 8.50 18.12 -25.38
CA SER A 439 8.84 16.73 -25.07
C SER A 439 8.06 15.81 -26.00
N GLU A 440 8.76 14.89 -26.65
CA GLU A 440 8.18 13.87 -27.54
C GLU A 440 8.11 12.49 -26.86
N THR A 441 8.49 12.41 -25.59
CA THR A 441 8.55 11.15 -24.87
C THR A 441 7.23 10.87 -24.16
N GLU A 442 6.65 9.73 -24.50
CA GLU A 442 5.40 9.20 -23.94
C GLU A 442 5.60 8.85 -22.45
N GLY A 443 4.69 9.30 -21.59
CA GLY A 443 4.77 9.07 -20.14
C GLY A 443 5.90 9.79 -19.40
N ALA A 444 6.56 10.77 -20.04
CA ALA A 444 7.60 11.55 -19.37
C ALA A 444 7.04 12.43 -18.24
N GLU A 445 7.62 12.33 -17.05
CA GLU A 445 7.30 13.21 -15.93
C GLU A 445 7.90 14.61 -16.18
N ILE A 446 7.04 15.58 -16.52
CA ILE A 446 7.43 16.97 -16.77
C ILE A 446 7.09 17.80 -15.52
N MET A 447 8.12 18.17 -14.75
CA MET A 447 7.98 18.97 -13.54
C MET A 447 8.31 20.43 -13.84
N ILE A 448 7.45 21.35 -13.42
CA ILE A 448 7.60 22.78 -13.69
C ILE A 448 7.64 23.54 -12.35
N ASP A 449 8.74 24.24 -12.14
CA ASP A 449 8.99 25.12 -11.00
C ASP A 449 8.86 26.58 -11.45
N VAL A 450 7.88 27.27 -10.86
CA VAL A 450 7.64 28.71 -11.05
C VAL A 450 7.68 29.39 -9.70
N GLN A 451 8.82 29.99 -9.36
CA GLN A 451 9.03 30.68 -8.08
C GLN A 451 8.77 29.75 -6.87
N ASP A 452 7.65 29.96 -6.16
CA ASP A 452 7.19 29.19 -5.00
C ASP A 452 6.14 28.12 -5.36
N ALA A 453 5.81 27.94 -6.64
CA ALA A 453 4.89 26.91 -7.11
C ALA A 453 5.64 25.82 -7.89
N ARG A 454 5.36 24.55 -7.56
CA ARG A 454 5.87 23.36 -8.27
C ARG A 454 4.69 22.49 -8.65
N PHE A 455 4.62 22.05 -9.91
CA PHE A 455 3.56 21.18 -10.40
C PHE A 455 4.06 20.25 -11.52
N ALA A 456 3.40 19.11 -11.70
CA ALA A 456 3.64 18.19 -12.81
C ALA A 456 2.65 18.46 -13.94
N ALA A 457 3.10 18.44 -15.20
CA ALA A 457 2.25 18.47 -16.38
C ALA A 457 2.08 17.04 -16.94
N GLY A 458 0.89 16.47 -16.79
CA GLY A 458 0.57 15.10 -17.20
C GLY A 458 0.05 15.01 -18.64
N GLN A 459 0.49 13.96 -19.37
CA GLN A 459 -0.13 13.58 -20.64
C GLN A 459 -1.48 12.88 -20.37
N PRO A 460 -2.53 13.15 -21.18
CA PRO A 460 -3.87 12.59 -20.96
C PRO A 460 -4.01 11.06 -21.12
N GLN A 461 -2.93 10.34 -21.43
CA GLN A 461 -2.95 8.92 -21.76
C GLN A 461 -3.21 7.98 -20.56
N ALA A 462 -3.25 8.50 -19.33
CA ALA A 462 -3.42 7.69 -18.13
C ALA A 462 -4.86 7.16 -17.93
N GLN A 463 -5.90 7.83 -18.43
CA GLN A 463 -7.29 7.42 -18.15
C GLN A 463 -7.84 6.48 -19.23
N THR A 464 -7.69 6.82 -20.51
CA THR A 464 -8.22 6.01 -21.63
C THR A 464 -7.54 4.65 -21.74
N ALA A 465 -6.22 4.57 -21.57
CA ALA A 465 -5.50 3.30 -21.58
C ALA A 465 -5.85 2.43 -20.36
N THR A 466 -6.08 3.03 -19.19
CA THR A 466 -6.50 2.33 -17.97
C THR A 466 -7.91 1.77 -18.12
N ILE A 467 -8.84 2.58 -18.65
CA ILE A 467 -10.22 2.16 -18.93
C ILE A 467 -10.21 1.02 -19.96
N ALA A 468 -9.49 1.18 -21.08
CA ALA A 468 -9.35 0.15 -22.10
C ALA A 468 -8.79 -1.15 -21.51
N ASN A 469 -7.71 -1.08 -20.73
CA ASN A 469 -7.11 -2.25 -20.07
C ASN A 469 -8.09 -2.95 -19.12
N HIS A 470 -8.88 -2.20 -18.36
CA HIS A 470 -9.90 -2.78 -17.48
C HIS A 470 -10.98 -3.53 -18.28
N MET A 471 -11.43 -2.94 -19.38
CA MET A 471 -12.44 -3.54 -20.26
C MET A 471 -11.93 -4.79 -20.97
N ILE A 472 -10.68 -4.76 -21.46
CA ILE A 472 -10.04 -5.91 -22.09
C ILE A 472 -9.92 -7.04 -21.07
N ASN A 473 -9.42 -6.77 -19.87
CA ASN A 473 -9.30 -7.78 -18.81
C ASN A 473 -10.68 -8.34 -18.43
N GLN A 474 -11.69 -7.47 -18.29
CA GLN A 474 -13.05 -7.89 -18.00
C GLN A 474 -13.57 -8.87 -19.06
N LEU A 475 -13.40 -8.58 -20.36
CA LEU A 475 -13.87 -9.44 -21.45
C LEU A 475 -13.00 -10.71 -21.62
N ALA A 476 -11.68 -10.57 -21.51
CA ALA A 476 -10.71 -11.65 -21.63
C ALA A 476 -10.94 -12.73 -20.57
N PHE A 477 -11.29 -12.34 -19.34
CA PHE A 477 -11.47 -13.27 -18.22
C PHE A 477 -12.95 -13.54 -17.84
N SER A 478 -13.93 -12.89 -18.50
CA SER A 478 -15.37 -13.13 -18.27
C SER A 478 -15.79 -14.57 -18.59
N ARG A 479 -16.70 -15.17 -17.80
CA ARG A 479 -17.27 -16.49 -18.16
C ARG A 479 -18.23 -16.43 -19.34
N LEU A 480 -18.76 -15.24 -19.64
CA LEU A 480 -19.68 -15.03 -20.75
C LEU A 480 -18.88 -14.90 -22.06
N SER A 481 -19.41 -15.46 -23.14
CA SER A 481 -18.85 -15.25 -24.48
C SER A 481 -18.98 -13.81 -24.95
N SER A 482 -19.95 -13.06 -24.41
CA SER A 482 -20.22 -11.67 -24.75
C SER A 482 -20.86 -10.94 -23.56
N THR A 483 -20.60 -9.64 -23.43
CA THR A 483 -21.07 -8.82 -22.28
C THR A 483 -21.65 -7.49 -22.79
N PRO A 484 -22.81 -7.02 -22.31
CA PRO A 484 -23.40 -5.74 -22.72
C PRO A 484 -22.63 -4.52 -22.15
N LEU A 485 -22.71 -3.38 -22.84
CA LEU A 485 -21.97 -2.16 -22.47
C LEU A 485 -22.26 -1.69 -21.03
N SER A 486 -23.51 -1.77 -20.61
CA SER A 486 -23.93 -1.39 -19.24
C SER A 486 -23.25 -2.22 -18.16
N ALA A 487 -23.06 -3.52 -18.39
CA ALA A 487 -22.36 -4.40 -17.46
C ALA A 487 -20.85 -4.14 -17.44
N ILE A 488 -20.27 -3.70 -18.56
CA ILE A 488 -18.87 -3.26 -18.63
C ILE A 488 -18.70 -1.97 -17.83
N MET A 489 -19.57 -1.00 -18.05
CA MET A 489 -19.60 0.27 -17.31
C MET A 489 -19.74 0.05 -15.80
N ASN A 490 -20.61 -0.85 -15.38
CA ASN A 490 -20.84 -1.13 -13.96
C ASN A 490 -19.65 -1.80 -13.27
N ASN A 491 -18.78 -2.48 -14.01
CA ASN A 491 -17.64 -3.20 -13.45
C ASN A 491 -16.33 -2.42 -13.50
N LEU A 492 -16.30 -1.23 -14.10
CA LEU A 492 -15.17 -0.31 -13.97
C LEU A 492 -14.94 0.08 -12.49
N PRO A 493 -13.73 0.49 -12.08
CA PRO A 493 -13.53 1.05 -10.75
C PRO A 493 -14.13 2.47 -10.66
N ALA A 494 -14.42 2.92 -9.43
CA ALA A 494 -15.22 4.14 -9.21
C ALA A 494 -14.48 5.42 -9.64
N GLY A 495 -13.14 5.43 -9.60
CA GLY A 495 -12.32 6.56 -10.02
C GLY A 495 -12.41 6.83 -11.52
N GLU A 496 -12.53 5.77 -12.31
CA GLU A 496 -12.61 5.79 -13.77
C GLU A 496 -14.05 6.00 -14.27
N LYS A 497 -15.05 5.85 -13.40
CA LYS A 497 -16.47 6.14 -13.72
C LYS A 497 -16.85 7.60 -13.56
N ARG A 498 -16.12 8.36 -12.73
CA ARG A 498 -16.58 9.65 -12.21
C ARG A 498 -16.91 10.67 -13.30
N ASP A 499 -16.19 10.62 -14.41
CA ASP A 499 -16.34 11.53 -15.56
C ASP A 499 -16.57 10.79 -16.89
N LEU A 500 -16.92 9.50 -16.83
CA LEU A 500 -17.06 8.65 -18.01
C LEU A 500 -18.53 8.54 -18.43
N THR A 501 -18.83 8.90 -19.68
CA THR A 501 -20.17 8.72 -20.26
C THR A 501 -20.27 7.37 -20.98
N VAL A 502 -21.50 6.86 -21.14
CA VAL A 502 -21.76 5.61 -21.89
C VAL A 502 -21.29 5.72 -23.35
N ASP A 503 -21.41 6.91 -23.95
CA ASP A 503 -20.96 7.13 -25.34
C ASP A 503 -19.43 7.20 -25.44
N THR A 504 -18.76 7.80 -24.45
CA THR A 504 -17.29 7.78 -24.35
C THR A 504 -16.78 6.36 -24.16
N LEU A 505 -17.38 5.57 -23.26
CA LEU A 505 -17.02 4.16 -23.09
C LEU A 505 -17.25 3.35 -24.37
N ARG A 506 -18.32 3.66 -25.13
CA ARG A 506 -18.59 3.03 -26.43
C ARG A 506 -17.48 3.35 -27.44
N GLN A 507 -17.02 4.60 -27.50
CA GLN A 507 -15.92 4.97 -28.40
C GLN A 507 -14.63 4.23 -28.04
N ILE A 508 -14.30 4.15 -26.75
CA ILE A 508 -13.10 3.45 -26.27
C ILE A 508 -13.18 1.94 -26.57
N ILE A 509 -14.32 1.31 -26.30
CA ILE A 509 -14.47 -0.13 -26.52
C ILE A 509 -14.41 -0.50 -28.00
N GLU A 510 -15.03 0.30 -28.87
CA GLU A 510 -15.08 0.05 -30.31
C GLU A 510 -13.76 0.43 -31.01
N ALA A 511 -12.96 1.32 -30.42
CA ALA A 511 -11.61 1.64 -30.89
C ALA A 511 -10.56 0.58 -30.48
N THR A 512 -10.88 -0.30 -29.54
CA THR A 512 -9.94 -1.30 -29.02
C THR A 512 -9.89 -2.53 -29.93
N ALA A 513 -8.73 -2.76 -30.56
CA ALA A 513 -8.57 -3.82 -31.57
C ALA A 513 -8.91 -5.24 -31.06
N CYS A 514 -8.57 -5.57 -29.80
CA CYS A 514 -8.84 -6.89 -29.23
C CYS A 514 -10.27 -7.07 -28.69
N ILE A 515 -11.20 -6.16 -29.02
CA ILE A 515 -12.60 -6.26 -28.63
C ILE A 515 -13.49 -6.22 -29.88
N GLY A 516 -14.30 -7.25 -30.05
CA GLY A 516 -15.32 -7.33 -31.10
C GLY A 516 -16.71 -6.94 -30.59
N VAL A 517 -17.58 -6.50 -31.50
CA VAL A 517 -18.98 -6.11 -31.21
C VAL A 517 -19.98 -7.04 -31.89
N ILE A 518 -21.07 -7.36 -31.18
CA ILE A 518 -22.27 -8.03 -31.67
C ILE A 518 -23.41 -7.01 -31.62
N THR A 519 -23.77 -6.48 -32.78
CA THR A 519 -24.87 -5.52 -32.89
C THR A 519 -26.21 -6.24 -32.72
N ARG A 520 -27.02 -5.75 -31.77
CA ARG A 520 -28.37 -6.26 -31.51
C ARG A 520 -29.40 -5.24 -31.99
N GLN A 521 -30.48 -5.73 -32.57
CA GLN A 521 -31.57 -4.92 -33.10
C GLN A 521 -32.90 -5.41 -32.52
N GLY A 522 -33.82 -4.47 -32.26
CA GLY A 522 -35.12 -4.76 -31.67
C GLY A 522 -35.27 -4.21 -30.26
N LYS A 523 -36.36 -4.59 -29.59
CA LYS A 523 -36.70 -4.15 -28.24
C LYS A 523 -36.84 -5.35 -27.30
N ASP A 524 -36.51 -5.17 -26.04
CA ASP A 524 -36.76 -6.14 -24.97
C ASP A 524 -38.26 -6.24 -24.62
N ALA A 525 -38.59 -7.10 -23.65
CA ALA A 525 -39.97 -7.28 -23.20
C ALA A 525 -40.58 -6.02 -22.54
N ALA A 526 -39.74 -5.05 -22.15
CA ALA A 526 -40.14 -3.76 -21.59
C ALA A 526 -40.17 -2.64 -22.65
N GLY A 527 -39.91 -2.94 -23.92
CA GLY A 527 -39.92 -1.97 -25.03
C GLY A 527 -38.65 -1.13 -25.17
N LYS A 528 -37.58 -1.42 -24.41
CA LYS A 528 -36.29 -0.74 -24.52
C LYS A 528 -35.43 -1.35 -25.63
N PRO A 529 -34.65 -0.56 -26.38
CA PRO A 529 -33.72 -1.10 -27.37
C PRO A 529 -32.74 -2.11 -26.75
N LEU A 530 -32.44 -3.19 -27.47
CA LEU A 530 -31.43 -4.15 -27.04
C LEU A 530 -30.03 -3.54 -27.14
N GLU A 531 -29.22 -3.69 -26.08
CA GLU A 531 -27.82 -3.24 -26.07
C GLU A 531 -26.94 -4.13 -26.95
N SER A 532 -25.95 -3.53 -27.60
CA SER A 532 -24.85 -4.28 -28.24
C SER A 532 -24.03 -5.02 -27.19
N GLU A 533 -23.52 -6.20 -27.56
CA GLU A 533 -22.66 -6.99 -26.70
C GLU A 533 -21.24 -7.03 -27.25
N TYR A 534 -20.25 -7.10 -26.35
CA TYR A 534 -18.83 -7.05 -26.69
C TYR A 534 -18.14 -8.34 -26.27
N TYR A 535 -17.13 -8.73 -27.04
CA TYR A 535 -16.40 -9.98 -26.82
C TYR A 535 -14.91 -9.80 -27.07
N TYR A 536 -14.10 -10.61 -26.41
CA TYR A 536 -12.64 -10.56 -26.53
C TYR A 536 -12.13 -11.31 -27.77
N VAL A 537 -11.15 -10.73 -28.46
CA VAL A 537 -10.49 -11.26 -29.67
C VAL A 537 -9.00 -11.44 -29.39
N SER A 538 -8.62 -12.64 -28.97
CA SER A 538 -7.24 -12.97 -28.59
C SER A 538 -6.21 -12.74 -29.70
N GLU A 539 -6.55 -12.99 -30.96
CA GLU A 539 -5.66 -12.81 -32.11
C GLU A 539 -5.25 -11.34 -32.36
N GLN A 540 -6.05 -10.38 -31.86
CA GLN A 540 -5.83 -8.95 -32.03
C GLN A 540 -5.36 -8.28 -30.74
N ASP A 541 -5.03 -9.07 -29.72
CA ASP A 541 -4.46 -8.56 -28.48
C ASP A 541 -2.93 -8.40 -28.60
N ALA A 542 -2.49 -7.15 -28.43
CA ALA A 542 -1.09 -6.78 -28.40
C ALA A 542 -0.39 -7.25 -27.13
N ASP A 543 -1.14 -7.54 -26.06
CA ASP A 543 -0.61 -8.13 -24.83
C ASP A 543 -0.47 -9.65 -25.00
N GLU A 544 0.77 -10.07 -25.27
CA GLU A 544 1.12 -11.47 -25.46
C GLU A 544 0.85 -12.32 -24.21
N GLN A 545 1.01 -11.76 -23.00
CA GLN A 545 0.78 -12.50 -21.76
C GLN A 545 -0.70 -12.76 -21.53
N ARG A 546 -1.56 -11.75 -21.73
CA ARG A 546 -3.01 -11.91 -21.65
C ARG A 546 -3.55 -12.83 -22.74
N ARG A 547 -3.03 -12.73 -23.96
CA ARG A 547 -3.37 -13.63 -25.07
C ARG A 547 -3.09 -15.08 -24.72
N LEU A 548 -1.86 -15.38 -24.26
CA LEU A 548 -1.44 -16.73 -23.86
C LEU A 548 -2.26 -17.25 -22.66
N ALA A 549 -2.56 -16.40 -21.69
CA ALA A 549 -3.41 -16.77 -20.54
C ALA A 549 -4.82 -17.21 -20.98
N VAL A 550 -5.39 -16.54 -21.99
CA VAL A 550 -6.73 -16.87 -22.51
C VAL A 550 -6.73 -18.09 -23.44
N THR A 551 -5.75 -18.19 -24.34
CA THR A 551 -5.69 -19.28 -25.34
C THR A 551 -5.19 -20.59 -24.75
N ASP A 552 -4.12 -20.54 -23.95
CA ASP A 552 -3.40 -21.74 -23.51
C ASP A 552 -3.78 -22.12 -22.08
N GLY A 553 -3.95 -21.11 -21.21
CA GLY A 553 -4.31 -21.30 -19.80
C GLY A 553 -5.79 -21.68 -19.61
N LEU A 554 -6.69 -20.80 -20.05
CA LEU A 554 -8.14 -21.01 -19.89
C LEU A 554 -8.76 -21.93 -20.95
N ARG A 555 -8.03 -22.24 -22.03
CA ARG A 555 -8.52 -22.97 -23.21
C ARG A 555 -9.90 -22.49 -23.68
N LYS A 556 -10.14 -21.18 -23.59
CA LYS A 556 -11.45 -20.63 -23.98
C LYS A 556 -11.67 -20.91 -25.46
N PRO A 557 -12.82 -21.49 -25.85
CA PRO A 557 -13.14 -21.61 -27.26
C PRO A 557 -13.17 -20.21 -27.85
N SER A 558 -12.41 -19.97 -28.91
CA SER A 558 -12.53 -18.71 -29.64
C SER A 558 -13.97 -18.55 -30.11
N LEU A 559 -14.48 -17.32 -30.17
CA LEU A 559 -15.82 -17.04 -30.71
C LEU A 559 -15.97 -17.41 -32.20
N ARG A 560 -15.00 -18.10 -32.82
CA ARG A 560 -15.24 -18.81 -34.09
C ARG A 560 -16.38 -19.84 -33.97
N ASN A 561 -16.64 -20.39 -32.78
CA ASN A 561 -17.72 -21.35 -32.53
C ASN A 561 -19.02 -20.74 -31.96
N CYS A 562 -19.02 -19.44 -31.62
CA CYS A 562 -20.21 -18.73 -31.13
C CYS A 562 -20.80 -17.83 -32.21
N ARG A 563 -22.13 -17.64 -32.21
CA ARG A 563 -22.81 -16.87 -33.25
C ARG A 563 -22.56 -15.37 -33.07
N LYS A 564 -21.82 -14.76 -33.98
CA LYS A 564 -21.51 -13.31 -34.01
C LYS A 564 -22.66 -12.41 -34.50
N GLN A 565 -23.84 -13.00 -34.73
CA GLN A 565 -25.01 -12.30 -35.26
C GLN A 565 -26.23 -12.54 -34.37
N HIS A 566 -26.94 -11.46 -34.06
CA HIS A 566 -28.19 -11.49 -33.30
C HIS A 566 -29.23 -12.43 -33.96
N LYS A 567 -29.91 -13.26 -33.15
CA LYS A 567 -31.06 -14.07 -33.58
C LYS A 567 -32.26 -13.72 -32.71
N GLN A 568 -33.36 -13.31 -33.34
CA GLN A 568 -34.61 -13.09 -32.64
C GLN A 568 -35.33 -14.44 -32.45
N TYR A 569 -35.55 -14.82 -31.19
CA TYR A 569 -36.32 -16.01 -30.87
C TYR A 569 -37.79 -15.63 -30.66
N TYR A 570 -38.65 -16.11 -31.54
CA TYR A 570 -40.09 -15.96 -31.39
C TYR A 570 -40.61 -17.08 -30.49
N TRP A 571 -41.08 -16.75 -29.29
CA TRP A 571 -41.80 -17.70 -28.46
C TRP A 571 -43.29 -17.62 -28.81
N LYS A 572 -43.91 -18.76 -29.10
CA LYS A 572 -45.35 -18.84 -29.35
C LYS A 572 -46.05 -18.99 -28.01
N ARG A 573 -46.99 -18.11 -27.68
CA ARG A 573 -47.80 -18.23 -26.46
C ARG A 573 -48.49 -19.60 -26.47
N PRO A 574 -48.32 -20.45 -25.44
CA PRO A 574 -49.03 -21.72 -25.37
C PRO A 574 -50.54 -21.43 -25.40
N LYS A 575 -51.29 -22.23 -26.17
CA LYS A 575 -52.75 -22.10 -26.22
C LYS A 575 -53.28 -22.35 -24.81
N THR A 576 -54.00 -21.38 -24.27
CA THR A 576 -54.73 -21.51 -23.01
C THR A 576 -55.68 -22.71 -23.15
N PRO A 577 -55.72 -23.64 -22.18
CA PRO A 577 -56.56 -24.82 -22.24
C PRO A 577 -58.06 -24.50 -22.31
#